data_AF-A0A1B7NQY2-F1
#
_entry.id   AF-A0A1B7NQY2-F1
#
_cell.length_a   1.000
_cell.length_b   1.000
_cell.length_c   1.000
_cell.angle_alpha   90.00
_cell.angle_beta   90.00
_cell.angle_gamma   90.00
#
_symmetry.space_group_name_H-M   'P 1'
#
loop_
_entity.id
_entity.type
_entity.pdbx_description
1 polymer ?
#
loop_
_entity_poly.entity_id
_entity_poly.type
_entity_poly.pdbx_seq_one_letter_code
_entity_poly.pdbx_strand_id
1 'polypeptide(L)' 'RINPKNTISTPLYTSPSTLDYATRTARILAHRMDMPIYVGCSVDFSGSTVEEEMEGLKKILEIVMEKWQEKITQ' A
#
# COMPACT_ATOMS: atom_id res chain seq x y z
N ARG A 1 -7.69 -21.33 9.01
CA ARG A 1 -6.72 -20.64 9.91
C ARG A 1 -6.13 -19.47 9.14
N ILE A 2 -6.00 -18.31 9.77
CA ILE A 2 -5.34 -17.13 9.19
C ILE A 2 -3.83 -17.33 9.41
N ASN A 3 -3.05 -17.43 8.33
CA ASN A 3 -1.59 -17.49 8.43
C ASN A 3 -1.08 -16.07 8.65
N PRO A 4 -0.26 -15.78 9.67
CA PRO A 4 0.32 -14.45 9.88
C PRO A 4 1.11 -13.93 8.67
N LYS A 5 1.62 -14.83 7.82
CA LYS A 5 2.29 -14.47 6.55
C LYS A 5 1.33 -14.04 5.44
N ASN A 6 0.03 -14.33 5.58
CA ASN A 6 -0.98 -14.03 4.59
C ASN A 6 -1.79 -12.80 5.01
N THR A 7 -1.26 -11.63 4.71
CA THR A 7 -2.01 -10.39 4.85
C THR A 7 -3.25 -10.41 3.96
N ILE A 8 -4.42 -10.27 4.59
CA ILE A 8 -5.70 -10.11 3.90
C ILE A 8 -5.97 -8.62 3.65
N SER A 9 -6.70 -8.32 2.58
CA SER A 9 -7.16 -6.95 2.27
C SER A 9 -8.62 -7.02 1.87
N THR A 10 -9.42 -6.07 2.35
CA THR A 10 -10.84 -5.94 2.02
C THR A 10 -11.08 -4.52 1.52
N PRO A 11 -11.53 -4.33 0.27
CA PRO A 11 -11.89 -3.01 -0.24
C PRO A 11 -13.05 -2.40 0.56
N LEU A 12 -12.84 -1.22 1.14
CA LEU A 12 -13.90 -0.44 1.81
C LEU A 12 -14.65 0.46 0.84
N TYR A 13 -13.96 0.95 -0.18
CA TYR A 13 -14.50 1.72 -1.29
C TYR A 13 -13.82 1.25 -2.58
N THR A 14 -14.59 1.10 -3.65
CA THR A 14 -14.11 0.57 -4.93
C THR A 14 -14.14 1.66 -6.00
N SER A 15 -12.96 2.08 -6.44
CA SER A 15 -12.77 2.85 -7.68
C SER A 15 -11.92 2.02 -8.64
N PRO A 16 -12.41 1.64 -9.83
CA PRO A 16 -11.68 0.74 -10.73
C PRO A 16 -10.27 1.19 -11.07
N SER A 17 -10.03 2.50 -11.21
CA SER A 17 -8.72 3.05 -11.54
C SER A 17 -7.68 2.99 -10.42
N THR A 18 -8.10 2.85 -9.15
CA THR A 18 -7.19 2.92 -8.00
C THR A 18 -7.21 1.69 -7.10
N LEU A 19 -8.16 0.78 -7.29
CA LEU A 19 -8.40 -0.36 -6.43
C LEU A 19 -7.17 -1.27 -6.29
N ASP A 20 -6.54 -1.63 -7.40
CA ASP A 20 -5.38 -2.53 -7.41
C ASP A 20 -4.19 -1.89 -6.69
N TYR A 21 -3.94 -0.61 -6.97
CA TYR A 21 -2.87 0.16 -6.35
C TYR A 21 -3.07 0.28 -4.83
N ALA A 22 -4.28 0.65 -4.39
CA ALA A 22 -4.64 0.74 -2.98
C ALA A 22 -4.49 -0.62 -2.27
N THR A 23 -4.98 -1.69 -2.90
CA THR A 23 -4.95 -3.06 -2.35
C THR A 23 -3.51 -3.55 -2.17
N ARG A 24 -2.63 -3.35 -3.17
CA ARG A 24 -1.21 -3.70 -3.10
C ARG A 24 -0.51 -2.91 -2.00
N THR A 25 -0.75 -1.60 -1.94
CA THR A 25 -0.16 -0.71 -0.93
C THR A 25 -0.56 -1.16 0.48
N ALA A 26 -1.86 -1.35 0.72
CA ALA A 26 -2.38 -1.79 2.02
C ALA A 26 -1.77 -3.13 2.45
N ARG A 27 -1.73 -4.10 1.53
CA ARG A 27 -1.23 -5.45 1.83
C ARG A 27 0.26 -5.45 2.17
N ILE A 28 1.07 -4.69 1.42
CA ILE A 28 2.52 -4.62 1.67
C ILE A 28 2.81 -3.90 2.99
N LEU A 29 2.17 -2.77 3.24
CA LEU A 29 2.37 -2.01 4.48
C LEU A 29 1.90 -2.80 5.71
N ALA A 30 0.71 -3.41 5.64
CA ALA A 30 0.21 -4.22 6.76
C ALA A 30 1.11 -5.43 7.04
N HIS A 31 1.70 -6.05 6.02
CA HIS A 31 2.68 -7.11 6.22
C HIS A 31 3.97 -6.61 6.89
N ARG A 32 4.48 -5.44 6.50
CA ARG A 32 5.75 -4.90 7.01
C ARG A 32 5.64 -4.25 8.39
N MET A 33 4.49 -3.66 8.69
CA MET A 33 4.22 -2.94 9.95
C MET A 33 3.60 -3.83 11.02
N ASP A 34 3.22 -5.06 10.67
CA ASP A 34 2.54 -6.04 11.55
C ASP A 34 1.32 -5.44 12.28
N MET A 35 0.56 -4.60 11.57
CA MET A 35 -0.66 -3.98 12.08
C MET A 35 -1.69 -3.76 10.98
N PRO A 36 -2.99 -3.59 11.31
CA PRO A 36 -4.01 -3.26 10.32
C PRO A 36 -3.76 -1.90 9.67
N ILE A 37 -3.78 -1.83 8.34
CA ILE A 37 -3.56 -0.58 7.57
C ILE A 37 -4.79 -0.26 6.74
N TYR A 38 -5.16 1.03 6.73
CA TYR A 38 -6.19 1.59 5.86
C TYR A 38 -5.54 2.48 4.81
N VAL A 39 -5.91 2.30 3.54
CA VAL A 39 -5.37 3.09 2.43
C VAL A 39 -6.51 3.70 1.66
N GLY A 40 -6.48 5.03 1.52
CA GLY A 40 -7.23 5.75 0.49
C GLY A 40 -6.33 6.00 -0.72
N CYS A 41 -6.86 5.88 -1.93
CA CYS A 41 -6.11 6.14 -3.15
C CYS A 41 -6.95 6.96 -4.13
N SER A 42 -6.41 8.11 -4.51
CA SER A 42 -6.97 9.04 -5.50
C SER A 42 -5.96 9.35 -6.61
N VAL A 43 -4.96 8.48 -6.80
CA VAL A 43 -3.93 8.67 -7.84
C VAL A 43 -4.55 8.43 -9.21
N ASP A 44 -4.16 9.24 -10.19
CA ASP A 44 -4.45 9.03 -11.59
C ASP A 44 -3.16 8.60 -12.31
N PHE A 45 -3.20 7.44 -12.96
CA PHE A 45 -2.10 6.89 -13.75
C PHE A 45 -2.38 6.96 -15.26
N SER A 46 -3.37 7.75 -15.67
CA SER A 46 -3.68 7.94 -17.09
C SER A 46 -2.44 8.43 -17.85
N GLY A 47 -2.04 7.65 -18.86
CA GLY A 47 -0.87 7.95 -19.69
C GLY A 47 0.47 7.47 -19.12
N SER A 48 0.49 6.85 -17.94
CA SER A 48 1.70 6.22 -17.38
C SER A 48 1.88 4.78 -17.88
N THR A 49 3.12 4.30 -17.83
CA THR A 49 3.43 2.88 -18.02
C THR A 49 3.29 2.11 -16.71
N VAL A 50 3.13 0.78 -16.80
CA VAL A 50 3.08 -0.08 -15.62
C VAL A 50 4.38 0.00 -14.81
N GLU A 51 5.52 0.19 -15.48
CA GLU A 51 6.82 0.36 -14.84
C GLU A 51 6.85 1.62 -13.97
N GLU A 52 6.32 2.74 -14.48
CA GLU A 52 6.23 4.01 -13.74
C GLU A 52 5.31 3.88 -12.53
N GLU A 53 4.15 3.22 -12.67
CA GLU A 53 3.26 2.94 -11.54
C GLU A 53 3.96 2.13 -10.45
N MET A 54 4.72 1.11 -10.85
CA MET A 54 5.43 0.22 -9.93
C MET A 54 6.61 0.92 -9.25
N GLU A 55 7.32 1.81 -9.95
CA GLU A 55 8.35 2.67 -9.37
C GLU A 55 7.74 3.63 -8.34
N GLY A 56 6.62 4.27 -8.68
CA GLY A 56 5.87 5.12 -7.77
C GLY A 56 5.42 4.37 -6.51
N LEU A 57 4.91 3.14 -6.68
CA LEU A 57 4.52 2.27 -5.57
C LEU A 57 5.70 1.97 -4.65
N LYS A 58 6.84 1.56 -5.23
CA LYS A 58 8.06 1.29 -4.46
C LYS A 58 8.47 2.53 -3.66
N LYS A 59 8.46 3.70 -4.29
CA LYS A 59 8.89 4.95 -3.63
C LYS A 59 7.97 5.36 -2.48
N ILE A 60 6.65 5.24 -2.65
CA ILE A 60 5.68 5.51 -1.59
C ILE A 60 5.90 4.56 -0.41
N LEU A 61 6.06 3.26 -0.67
CA LEU A 61 6.30 2.28 0.38
C LEU A 61 7.59 2.57 1.16
N GLU A 62 8.66 2.98 0.48
CA GLU A 62 9.92 3.37 1.11
C GLU A 62 9.72 4.57 2.07
N ILE A 63 9.13 5.66 1.58
CA ILE A 63 8.91 6.88 2.38
C ILE A 63 8.01 6.60 3.59
N VAL A 64 6.92 5.85 3.40
CA VAL A 64 6.00 5.51 4.48
C VAL A 64 6.69 4.65 5.55
N MET A 65 7.52 3.69 5.13
CA MET A 65 8.29 2.87 6.07
C MET A 65 9.35 3.68 6.81
N GLU A 66 10.06 4.59 6.14
CA GLU A 66 11.03 5.50 6.78
C GLU A 66 10.34 6.32 7.88
N LYS A 67 9.22 6.99 7.55
CA LYS A 67 8.45 7.78 8.51
C LYS A 67 7.88 6.94 9.66
N TRP A 68 7.49 5.70 9.38
CA TRP A 68 7.05 4.77 10.41
C TRP A 68 8.18 4.41 11.37
N GLN A 69 9.37 4.09 10.84
CA GLN A 69 10.55 3.77 11.66
C GLN A 69 11.00 4.96 12.51
N GLU A 70 10.99 6.18 11.95
CA GLU A 70 11.23 7.42 12.71
C GLU A 70 10.26 7.52 13.91
N LYS A 71 8.96 7.29 13.66
CA LYS A 71 7.91 7.42 14.68
C LYS A 71 8.02 6.40 15.82
N ILE A 72 8.40 5.15 15.54
CA ILE A 72 8.49 4.11 16.58
C ILE A 72 9.80 4.17 17.37
N THR A 73 10.80 4.88 16.85
CA THR A 73 12.12 5.03 17.52
C THR A 73 12.16 6.27 18.41
N GLN A 74 11.25 7.23 18.19
CA GLN A 74 11.00 8.39 19.06
C GLN A 74 10.09 8.02 20.24
#